data_AF-A0A954I5Z7-F1
#
_entry.id   AF-A0A954I5Z7-F1
#
_cell.length_a   1.000
_cell.length_b   1.000
_cell.length_c   1.000
_cell.angle_alpha   90.00
_cell.angle_beta   90.00
_cell.angle_gamma   90.00
#
_symmetry.space_group_name_H-M   'P 1'
#
loop_
_entity.id
_entity.type
_entity.pdbx_description
1 polymer ?
#
loop_
_entity_poly.entity_id
_entity_poly.type
_entity_poly.pdbx_seq_one_letter_code
_entity_poly.pdbx_strand_id
1 'polypeptide(L)'
;LTNYAAWPYYKKILEEQRARNVGICRFVDCPPPGVSAESLRAVESLPSTASESKRLTADALTKMREESTLNSDLRIVWAGKISGSSGWMAGILEEVSFSLKHNRPLLILGGFGGCAKLIADYLAQVDAEWPARLSLDACKDHERDELQSAEDRQELISRFAEVRADMQNYRSQLNMGTSIHSLPADLLNSALTERSPREAITLAVQAAKLVRDSQQSL
;
A
#
# COMPACT_ATOMS: atom_id res chain seq x y z
N LEU A 1 13.84 9.34 -10.00
CA LEU A 1 12.67 8.48 -9.71
C LEU A 1 13.17 7.11 -9.26
N THR A 2 12.49 6.45 -8.32
CA THR A 2 12.77 5.05 -7.96
C THR A 2 11.51 4.22 -8.14
N ASN A 3 11.61 3.12 -8.90
CA ASN A 3 10.51 2.19 -9.17
C ASN A 3 10.80 0.85 -8.47
N TYR A 4 9.99 0.51 -7.49
CA TYR A 4 10.03 -0.79 -6.80
C TYR A 4 9.10 -1.75 -7.54
N ALA A 5 9.61 -2.91 -7.93
CA ALA A 5 8.84 -3.91 -8.65
C ALA A 5 8.96 -5.26 -7.96
N ALA A 6 7.82 -5.82 -7.55
CA ALA A 6 7.73 -7.14 -6.95
C ALA A 6 7.99 -8.26 -7.97
N TRP A 7 8.50 -9.40 -7.49
CA TRP A 7 8.43 -10.65 -8.25
C TRP A 7 6.96 -11.04 -8.48
N PRO A 8 6.59 -11.62 -9.63
CA PRO A 8 7.42 -11.86 -10.82
C PRO A 8 7.44 -10.67 -11.79
N TYR A 9 6.80 -9.54 -11.45
CA TYR A 9 6.58 -8.43 -12.36
C TYR A 9 7.87 -7.75 -12.82
N TYR A 10 8.90 -7.65 -11.98
CA TYR A 10 10.18 -7.06 -12.39
C TYR A 10 10.87 -7.85 -13.52
N LYS A 11 10.55 -9.14 -13.69
CA LYS A 11 11.05 -9.97 -14.80
C LYS A 11 10.45 -9.58 -16.14
N LYS A 12 9.30 -8.90 -16.13
CA LYS A 12 8.64 -8.36 -17.33
C LYS A 12 9.25 -7.03 -17.78
N ILE A 13 10.16 -6.45 -16.99
CA ILE A 13 10.88 -5.23 -17.34
C ILE A 13 12.12 -5.61 -18.13
N LEU A 14 12.10 -5.33 -19.43
CA LEU A 14 13.19 -5.66 -20.36
C LEU A 14 14.45 -4.84 -20.05
N GLU A 15 15.62 -5.41 -20.33
CA GLU A 15 16.90 -4.71 -20.18
C GLU A 15 16.95 -3.43 -21.01
N GLU A 16 16.36 -3.43 -22.21
CA GLU A 16 16.23 -2.24 -23.04
C GLU A 16 15.42 -1.13 -22.35
N GLN A 17 14.33 -1.49 -21.66
CA GLN A 17 13.53 -0.51 -20.90
C GLN A 17 14.34 0.08 -19.74
N ARG A 18 15.17 -0.73 -19.09
CA ARG A 18 16.09 -0.25 -18.04
C ARG A 18 17.15 0.68 -18.63
N ALA A 19 17.78 0.29 -19.74
CA ALA A 19 18.81 1.07 -20.42
C ALA A 19 18.29 2.45 -20.88
N ARG A 20 17.08 2.51 -21.46
CA ARG A 20 16.43 3.76 -21.89
C ARG A 20 16.14 4.74 -20.75
N ASN A 21 16.10 4.27 -19.49
CA ASN A 21 15.75 5.07 -18.32
C ASN A 21 16.94 5.31 -17.37
N VAL A 22 18.16 5.02 -17.80
CA VAL A 22 19.38 5.34 -17.03
C VAL A 22 19.44 6.84 -16.78
N GLY A 23 19.70 7.23 -15.52
CA GLY A 23 19.71 8.63 -15.08
C GLY A 23 18.31 9.21 -14.77
N ILE A 24 17.22 8.55 -15.16
CA ILE A 24 15.84 9.01 -14.94
C ILE A 24 15.18 8.20 -13.82
N CYS A 25 15.23 6.87 -13.94
CA CYS A 25 14.56 5.94 -13.04
C CYS A 25 15.50 4.83 -12.56
N ARG A 26 15.67 4.71 -11.25
CA ARG A 26 16.30 3.55 -10.62
C ARG A 26 15.24 2.46 -10.43
N PHE A 27 15.49 1.27 -10.95
CA PHE A 27 14.63 0.12 -10.71
C PHE A 27 15.16 -0.70 -9.53
N VAL A 28 14.27 -1.10 -8.62
CA VAL A 28 14.56 -1.93 -7.46
C VAL A 28 13.70 -3.19 -7.53
N ASP A 29 14.36 -4.33 -7.69
CA ASP A 29 13.69 -5.62 -7.78
C ASP A 29 13.43 -6.16 -6.37
N CYS A 30 12.17 -6.49 -6.07
CA CYS A 30 11.74 -6.94 -4.75
C CYS A 30 11.37 -8.44 -4.82
N PRO A 31 12.33 -9.37 -4.61
CA PRO A 31 12.03 -10.79 -4.50
C PRO A 31 11.34 -11.11 -3.17
N PRO A 32 10.52 -12.16 -3.08
CA PRO A 32 9.89 -12.55 -1.83
C PRO A 32 10.96 -12.85 -0.76
N PRO A 33 10.73 -12.43 0.50
CA PRO A 33 11.69 -12.61 1.58
C PRO A 33 11.92 -14.10 1.87
N GLY A 34 13.15 -14.45 2.25
CA GLY A 34 13.49 -15.81 2.70
C GLY A 34 13.60 -16.88 1.60
N VAL A 35 13.46 -16.52 0.32
CA VAL A 35 13.52 -17.48 -0.79
C VAL A 35 14.83 -17.33 -1.59
N SER A 36 15.53 -18.42 -1.83
CA SER A 36 16.76 -18.42 -2.65
C SER A 36 16.45 -18.22 -4.14
N ALA A 37 17.45 -17.80 -4.91
CA ALA A 37 17.32 -17.62 -6.35
C ALA A 37 17.02 -18.94 -7.07
N GLU A 38 17.59 -20.05 -6.60
CA GLU A 38 17.35 -21.40 -7.13
C GLU A 38 15.90 -21.83 -6.92
N SER A 39 15.37 -21.62 -5.70
CA SER A 39 13.97 -21.91 -5.39
C SER A 39 13.01 -21.04 -6.20
N LEU A 40 13.32 -19.75 -6.39
CA LEU A 40 12.51 -18.88 -7.24
C LEU A 40 12.46 -19.34 -8.69
N ARG A 41 13.60 -19.78 -9.25
CA ARG A 41 13.65 -20.33 -10.62
C ARG A 41 12.81 -21.59 -10.78
N ALA A 42 12.76 -22.44 -9.75
CA ALA A 42 11.91 -23.64 -9.78
C ALA A 42 10.42 -23.23 -9.87
N VAL A 43 10.00 -22.24 -9.08
CA VAL A 43 8.62 -21.73 -9.08
C VAL A 43 8.28 -20.97 -10.38
N GLU A 44 9.23 -20.29 -11.01
CA GLU A 44 9.03 -19.62 -12.30
C GLU A 44 8.58 -20.55 -13.43
N SER A 45 8.90 -21.85 -13.32
CA SER A 45 8.43 -22.86 -14.28
C SER A 45 6.97 -23.29 -14.06
N LEU A 46 6.40 -22.97 -12.90
CA LEU A 46 5.02 -23.29 -12.56
C LEU A 46 4.04 -22.28 -13.18
N PRO A 47 2.78 -22.68 -13.43
CA PRO A 47 1.74 -21.73 -13.82
C PRO A 47 1.57 -20.61 -12.79
N SER A 48 1.20 -19.41 -13.23
CA SER A 48 0.94 -18.29 -12.31
C SER A 48 -0.25 -18.51 -11.37
N THR A 49 -1.09 -19.51 -11.67
CA THR A 49 -2.21 -19.94 -10.83
C THR A 49 -1.81 -20.96 -9.77
N ALA A 50 -0.59 -21.50 -9.81
CA ALA A 50 -0.11 -22.43 -8.80
C ALA A 50 -0.04 -21.73 -7.43
N SER A 51 -0.43 -22.46 -6.39
CA SER A 51 -0.53 -21.99 -5.00
C SER A 51 0.77 -21.36 -4.52
N GLU A 52 1.91 -22.01 -4.80
CA GLU A 52 3.24 -21.48 -4.46
C GLU A 52 3.58 -20.19 -5.23
N SER A 53 3.30 -20.13 -6.54
CA SER A 53 3.50 -18.93 -7.36
C SER A 53 2.68 -17.75 -6.84
N LYS A 54 1.41 -17.97 -6.47
CA LYS A 54 0.57 -16.92 -5.89
C LYS A 54 1.07 -16.47 -4.53
N ARG A 55 1.45 -17.39 -3.64
CA ARG A 55 1.99 -17.09 -2.31
C ARG A 55 3.24 -16.22 -2.41
N LEU A 56 4.22 -16.64 -3.20
CA LEU A 56 5.47 -15.90 -3.40
C LEU A 56 5.24 -14.54 -4.07
N THR A 57 4.25 -14.44 -4.97
CA THR A 57 3.85 -13.14 -5.54
C THR A 57 3.30 -12.22 -4.45
N ALA A 58 2.46 -12.75 -3.55
CA ALA A 58 1.88 -11.97 -2.46
C ALA A 58 2.96 -11.49 -1.47
N ASP A 59 3.90 -12.35 -1.10
CA ASP A 59 5.02 -12.02 -0.22
C ASP A 59 5.93 -10.95 -0.84
N ALA A 60 6.22 -11.07 -2.14
CA ALA A 60 7.01 -10.09 -2.88
C ALA A 60 6.30 -8.72 -2.97
N LEU A 61 4.98 -8.71 -3.16
CA LEU A 61 4.17 -7.48 -3.16
C LEU A 61 4.17 -6.79 -1.80
N THR A 62 4.03 -7.55 -0.71
CA THR A 62 4.12 -7.03 0.66
C THR A 62 5.48 -6.37 0.89
N LYS A 63 6.58 -7.08 0.59
CA LYS A 63 7.94 -6.54 0.71
C LYS A 63 8.12 -5.26 -0.12
N MET A 64 7.71 -5.29 -1.39
CA MET A 64 7.82 -4.15 -2.30
C MET A 64 7.09 -2.91 -1.75
N ARG A 65 5.88 -3.09 -1.18
CA ARG A 65 5.09 -1.99 -0.61
C ARG A 65 5.72 -1.44 0.66
N GLU A 66 6.27 -2.31 1.51
CA GLU A 66 6.99 -1.87 2.71
C GLU A 66 8.27 -1.10 2.34
N GLU A 67 9.12 -1.66 1.49
CA GLU A 67 10.36 -1.01 1.04
C GLU A 67 10.07 0.34 0.36
N SER A 68 9.07 0.39 -0.53
CA SER A 68 8.65 1.64 -1.16
C SER A 68 8.19 2.66 -0.11
N THR A 69 7.49 2.24 0.94
CA THR A 69 6.99 3.13 1.99
C THR A 69 8.11 3.68 2.86
N LEU A 70 9.07 2.83 3.24
CA LEU A 70 10.23 3.24 4.03
C LEU A 70 11.13 4.25 3.30
N ASN A 71 11.13 4.21 1.96
CA ASN A 71 11.91 5.09 1.11
C ASN A 71 11.10 6.25 0.51
N SER A 72 9.89 6.51 1.03
CA SER A 72 9.04 7.64 0.61
C SER A 72 8.89 8.65 1.75
N ASP A 73 9.00 9.93 1.41
CA ASP A 73 8.73 11.02 2.37
C ASP A 73 7.23 11.25 2.58
N LEU A 74 6.44 11.04 1.53
CA LEU A 74 4.98 11.16 1.54
C LEU A 74 4.38 10.02 0.70
N ARG A 75 3.45 9.27 1.29
CA ARG A 75 2.63 8.32 0.54
C ARG A 75 1.37 9.02 0.04
N ILE A 76 1.11 8.94 -1.25
CA ILE A 76 -0.15 9.37 -1.86
C ILE A 76 -0.83 8.15 -2.45
N VAL A 77 -2.08 7.90 -2.06
CA VAL A 77 -2.89 6.80 -2.58
C VAL A 77 -4.20 7.30 -3.17
N TRP A 78 -4.68 6.62 -4.21
CA TRP A 78 -5.92 6.93 -4.92
C TRP A 78 -6.46 5.69 -5.61
N ALA A 79 -7.76 5.65 -5.89
CA ALA A 79 -8.43 4.53 -6.55
C ALA A 79 -8.10 3.16 -5.89
N GLY A 80 -7.63 2.20 -6.69
CA GLY A 80 -7.17 0.90 -6.20
C GLY A 80 -8.23 -0.20 -6.26
N LYS A 81 -7.77 -1.41 -6.58
CA LYS A 81 -8.61 -2.61 -6.68
C LYS A 81 -9.08 -3.05 -5.29
N ILE A 82 -10.36 -3.37 -5.16
CA ILE A 82 -10.97 -3.81 -3.89
C ILE A 82 -10.89 -5.34 -3.72
N SER A 83 -11.09 -6.11 -4.80
CA SER A 83 -11.12 -7.58 -4.78
C SER A 83 -10.24 -8.19 -5.87
N GLY A 84 -9.82 -9.45 -5.67
CA GLY A 84 -8.92 -10.14 -6.60
C GLY A 84 -7.54 -9.48 -6.68
N SER A 85 -7.04 -9.01 -5.54
CA SER A 85 -5.66 -8.57 -5.34
C SER A 85 -4.74 -9.80 -5.39
N SER A 86 -3.57 -9.67 -6.01
CA SER A 86 -2.53 -10.72 -5.96
C SER A 86 -1.75 -10.73 -4.64
N GLY A 87 -1.92 -9.72 -3.78
CA GLY A 87 -1.28 -9.65 -2.47
C GLY A 87 -2.17 -10.15 -1.34
N TRP A 88 -1.64 -10.19 -0.12
CA TRP A 88 -2.36 -10.61 1.09
C TRP A 88 -3.50 -9.67 1.50
N MET A 89 -3.42 -8.41 1.07
CA MET A 89 -4.43 -7.36 1.26
C MET A 89 -4.71 -6.67 -0.09
N ALA A 90 -5.78 -5.87 -0.14
CA ALA A 90 -5.92 -4.87 -1.19
C ALA A 90 -4.69 -3.95 -1.19
N GLY A 91 -4.12 -3.67 -2.36
CA GLY A 91 -2.80 -3.02 -2.42
C GLY A 91 -2.74 -1.66 -1.73
N ILE A 92 -3.77 -0.82 -1.91
CA ILE A 92 -3.88 0.47 -1.23
C ILE A 92 -4.02 0.30 0.29
N LEU A 93 -4.78 -0.70 0.75
CA LEU A 93 -4.93 -0.97 2.19
C LEU A 93 -3.56 -1.30 2.82
N GLU A 94 -2.75 -2.10 2.14
CA GLU A 94 -1.42 -2.48 2.64
C GLU A 94 -0.44 -1.31 2.60
N GLU A 95 -0.45 -0.48 1.55
CA GLU A 95 0.36 0.73 1.48
C GLU A 95 -0.01 1.74 2.57
N VAL A 96 -1.31 1.90 2.87
CA VAL A 96 -1.75 2.73 3.98
C VAL A 96 -1.30 2.12 5.31
N SER A 97 -1.49 0.81 5.50
CA SER A 97 -1.07 0.11 6.72
C SER A 97 0.41 0.33 7.01
N PHE A 98 1.29 0.14 6.02
CA PHE A 98 2.72 0.40 6.19
C PHE A 98 3.01 1.88 6.47
N SER A 99 2.26 2.80 5.86
CA SER A 99 2.46 4.24 6.11
C SER A 99 2.12 4.59 7.56
N LEU A 100 1.02 4.06 8.10
CA LEU A 100 0.65 4.25 9.50
C LEU A 100 1.65 3.58 10.44
N LYS A 101 1.97 2.30 10.20
CA LYS A 101 2.93 1.52 11.01
C LYS A 101 4.30 2.20 11.11
N HIS A 102 4.77 2.77 10.00
CA HIS A 102 6.09 3.42 9.92
C HIS A 102 6.03 4.94 10.12
N ASN A 103 4.91 5.48 10.62
CA ASN A 103 4.70 6.91 10.90
C ASN A 103 5.06 7.82 9.70
N ARG A 104 4.72 7.38 8.49
CA ARG A 104 4.96 8.11 7.25
C ARG A 104 3.78 9.03 6.93
N PRO A 105 4.03 10.28 6.52
CA PRO A 105 2.99 11.16 5.99
C PRO A 105 2.18 10.47 4.90
N LEU A 106 0.85 10.61 4.99
CA LEU A 106 -0.10 9.90 4.16
C LEU A 106 -1.19 10.85 3.65
N LEU A 107 -1.40 10.87 2.35
CA LEU A 107 -2.49 11.55 1.68
C LEU A 107 -3.37 10.53 0.95
N ILE A 108 -4.65 10.47 1.32
CA ILE A 108 -5.63 9.59 0.69
C ILE A 108 -6.57 10.42 -0.17
N LEU A 109 -6.50 10.23 -1.49
CA LEU A 109 -7.38 10.88 -2.46
C LEU A 109 -8.62 9.99 -2.70
N GLY A 110 -9.61 10.10 -1.82
CA GLY A 110 -10.74 9.17 -1.75
C GLY A 110 -11.81 9.38 -2.82
N GLY A 111 -11.94 10.58 -3.40
CA GLY A 111 -12.98 10.87 -4.37
C GLY A 111 -12.85 10.15 -5.73
N PHE A 112 -11.72 9.47 -5.98
CA PHE A 112 -11.47 8.70 -7.20
C PHE A 112 -11.96 7.22 -7.13
N GLY A 113 -12.62 6.83 -6.04
CA GLY A 113 -13.23 5.50 -5.91
C GLY A 113 -12.26 4.41 -5.41
N GLY A 114 -12.62 3.16 -5.67
CA GLY A 114 -11.79 1.99 -5.33
C GLY A 114 -11.57 1.76 -3.84
N CYS A 115 -10.44 1.13 -3.51
CA CYS A 115 -10.03 0.87 -2.13
C CYS A 115 -9.77 2.17 -1.35
N ALA A 116 -9.21 3.20 -1.98
CA ALA A 116 -8.98 4.50 -1.37
C ALA A 116 -10.29 5.15 -0.91
N LYS A 117 -11.38 5.03 -1.69
CA LYS A 117 -12.71 5.51 -1.28
C LYS A 117 -13.23 4.79 -0.04
N LEU A 118 -13.10 3.46 0.04
CA LEU A 118 -13.57 2.72 1.21
C LEU A 118 -12.86 3.17 2.49
N ILE A 119 -11.56 3.43 2.40
CA ILE A 119 -10.77 3.96 3.52
C ILE A 119 -11.23 5.40 3.82
N ALA A 120 -11.39 6.25 2.82
CA ALA A 120 -11.81 7.64 2.99
C ALA A 120 -13.21 7.75 3.65
N ASP A 121 -14.17 6.94 3.20
CA ASP A 121 -15.52 6.89 3.77
C ASP A 121 -15.47 6.45 5.25
N TYR A 122 -14.59 5.51 5.59
CA TYR A 122 -14.37 5.07 6.97
C TYR A 122 -13.75 6.17 7.86
N LEU A 123 -12.77 6.91 7.32
CA LEU A 123 -12.08 7.99 8.04
C LEU A 123 -12.95 9.23 8.25
N ALA A 124 -13.84 9.53 7.32
CA ALA A 124 -14.68 10.73 7.35
C ALA A 124 -15.79 10.72 8.42
N GLN A 125 -16.07 9.56 9.03
CA GLN A 125 -17.17 9.41 9.98
C GLN A 125 -16.67 8.77 11.29
N VAL A 126 -16.89 9.46 12.41
CA VAL A 126 -16.45 9.03 13.75
C VAL A 126 -16.97 7.64 14.11
N ASP A 127 -18.22 7.34 13.78
CA ASP A 127 -18.91 6.10 14.14
C ASP A 127 -18.98 5.09 12.98
N ALA A 128 -18.23 5.30 11.88
CA ALA A 128 -18.26 4.35 10.77
C ALA A 128 -17.75 2.97 11.21
N GLU A 129 -18.49 1.95 10.81
CA GLU A 129 -18.07 0.56 10.93
C GLU A 129 -16.91 0.26 9.98
N TRP A 130 -16.08 -0.72 10.35
CA TRP A 130 -14.99 -1.16 9.49
C TRP A 130 -15.56 -1.73 8.18
N PRO A 131 -15.10 -1.28 7.00
CA PRO A 131 -15.66 -1.75 5.73
C PRO A 131 -15.42 -3.26 5.55
N ALA A 132 -16.49 -4.05 5.43
CA ALA A 132 -16.39 -5.51 5.28
C ALA A 132 -15.53 -5.92 4.06
N ARG A 133 -15.50 -5.09 3.01
CA ARG A 133 -14.67 -5.29 1.81
C ARG A 133 -13.16 -5.08 2.02
N LEU A 134 -12.76 -4.57 3.19
CA LEU A 134 -11.37 -4.44 3.62
C LEU A 134 -11.01 -5.48 4.70
N SER A 135 -11.85 -6.48 4.92
CA SER A 135 -11.61 -7.56 5.87
C SER A 135 -10.67 -8.62 5.31
N LEU A 136 -10.13 -9.45 6.22
CA LEU A 136 -9.38 -10.66 5.85
C LEU A 136 -10.20 -11.57 4.95
N ASP A 137 -11.49 -11.76 5.27
CA ASP A 137 -12.38 -12.62 4.49
C ASP A 137 -12.54 -12.15 3.04
N ALA A 138 -12.65 -10.82 2.84
CA ALA A 138 -12.71 -10.23 1.50
C ALA A 138 -11.41 -10.37 0.69
N CYS A 139 -10.27 -10.65 1.35
CA CYS A 139 -8.96 -10.79 0.72
C CYS A 139 -8.54 -12.25 0.49
N LYS A 140 -9.35 -13.22 0.90
CA LYS A 140 -9.05 -14.66 0.72
C LYS A 140 -8.88 -15.02 -0.76
N ASP A 141 -7.94 -15.90 -1.03
CA ASP A 141 -7.69 -16.50 -2.34
C ASP A 141 -7.39 -17.98 -2.12
N HIS A 142 -8.24 -18.86 -2.67
CA HIS A 142 -8.20 -20.28 -2.36
C HIS A 142 -6.84 -20.91 -2.70
N GLU A 143 -6.30 -20.61 -3.88
CA GLU A 143 -5.02 -21.18 -4.29
C GLU A 143 -3.85 -20.57 -3.49
N ARG A 144 -3.84 -19.27 -3.23
CA ARG A 144 -2.77 -18.63 -2.43
C ARG A 144 -2.75 -19.16 -0.99
N ASP A 145 -3.92 -19.31 -0.39
CA ASP A 145 -4.09 -19.59 1.04
C ASP A 145 -3.96 -21.08 1.38
N GLU A 146 -4.00 -21.97 0.36
CA GLU A 146 -3.93 -23.43 0.49
C GLU A 146 -2.67 -23.91 1.25
N LEU A 147 -1.53 -23.27 1.00
CA LEU A 147 -0.24 -23.69 1.55
C LEU A 147 0.13 -23.00 2.87
N GLN A 148 -0.77 -22.19 3.45
CA GLN A 148 -0.47 -21.49 4.69
C GLN A 148 -0.39 -22.45 5.89
N SER A 149 0.63 -22.27 6.72
CA SER A 149 0.67 -22.91 8.03
C SER A 149 -0.37 -22.28 8.98
N ALA A 150 -0.60 -22.91 10.14
CA ALA A 150 -1.45 -22.32 11.17
C ALA A 150 -0.85 -21.02 11.73
N GLU A 151 0.48 -20.95 11.80
CA GLU A 151 1.22 -19.77 12.25
C GLU A 151 1.07 -18.61 11.26
N ASP A 152 1.26 -18.86 9.96
CA ASP A 152 1.09 -17.83 8.92
C ASP A 152 -0.33 -17.25 8.92
N ARG A 153 -1.34 -18.11 9.10
CA ARG A 153 -2.74 -17.67 9.22
C ARG A 153 -2.95 -16.77 10.43
N GLN A 154 -2.36 -17.12 11.57
CA GLN A 154 -2.48 -16.35 12.80
C GLN A 154 -1.77 -14.99 12.66
N GLU A 155 -0.59 -14.96 12.05
CA GLU A 155 0.12 -13.72 11.75
C GLU A 155 -0.71 -12.81 10.84
N LEU A 156 -1.30 -13.37 9.77
CA LEU A 156 -2.15 -12.60 8.86
C LEU A 156 -3.38 -12.03 9.56
N ILE A 157 -4.03 -12.79 10.44
CA ILE A 157 -5.15 -12.31 11.27
C ILE A 157 -4.70 -11.12 12.14
N SER A 158 -3.55 -11.26 12.81
CA SER A 158 -2.98 -10.19 13.65
C SER A 158 -2.69 -8.94 12.83
N ARG A 159 -2.10 -9.08 11.64
CA ARG A 159 -1.85 -7.95 10.72
C ARG A 159 -3.13 -7.19 10.38
N PHE A 160 -4.23 -7.87 10.05
CA PHE A 160 -5.51 -7.20 9.78
C PHE A 160 -6.09 -6.49 11.02
N ALA A 161 -5.91 -7.07 12.21
CA ALA A 161 -6.33 -6.44 13.46
C ALA A 161 -5.52 -5.17 13.76
N GLU A 162 -4.21 -5.20 13.54
CA GLU A 162 -3.31 -4.05 13.66
C GLU A 162 -3.72 -2.93 12.69
N VAL A 163 -3.91 -3.24 11.40
CA VAL A 163 -4.36 -2.24 10.40
C VAL A 163 -5.63 -1.53 10.86
N ARG A 164 -6.59 -2.28 11.39
CA ARG A 164 -7.85 -1.72 11.88
C ARG A 164 -7.63 -0.79 13.07
N ALA A 165 -6.79 -1.19 14.03
CA ALA A 165 -6.46 -0.36 15.20
C ALA A 165 -5.73 0.93 14.80
N ASP A 166 -4.74 0.84 13.91
CA ASP A 166 -3.98 1.99 13.41
C ASP A 166 -4.91 2.99 12.68
N MET A 167 -5.82 2.48 11.84
CA MET A 167 -6.82 3.30 11.16
C MET A 167 -7.81 3.95 12.11
N GLN A 168 -8.22 3.26 13.17
CA GLN A 168 -9.06 3.84 14.23
C GLN A 168 -8.34 5.00 14.92
N ASN A 169 -7.07 4.83 15.26
CA ASN A 169 -6.26 5.87 15.86
C ASN A 169 -6.07 7.07 14.90
N TYR A 170 -5.74 6.81 13.64
CA TYR A 170 -5.60 7.84 12.62
C TYR A 170 -6.90 8.63 12.43
N ARG A 171 -8.04 7.94 12.38
CA ARG A 171 -9.37 8.56 12.32
C ARG A 171 -9.63 9.47 13.51
N SER A 172 -9.33 9.03 14.73
CA SER A 172 -9.51 9.85 15.93
C SER A 172 -8.71 11.15 15.86
N GLN A 173 -7.43 11.08 15.47
CA GLN A 173 -6.59 12.28 15.28
C GLN A 173 -7.16 13.21 14.21
N LEU A 174 -7.62 12.66 13.07
CA LEU A 174 -8.20 13.44 11.99
C LEU A 174 -9.47 14.19 12.43
N ASN A 175 -10.34 13.53 13.21
CA ASN A 175 -11.58 14.12 13.72
C ASN A 175 -11.35 15.13 14.86
N MET A 176 -10.23 15.03 15.58
CA MET A 176 -9.81 16.04 16.55
C MET A 176 -9.28 17.32 15.87
N GLY A 177 -9.11 17.33 14.55
CA GLY A 177 -8.59 18.48 13.80
C GLY A 177 -7.08 18.69 14.00
N THR A 178 -6.36 17.70 14.53
CA THR A 178 -4.92 17.79 14.77
C THR A 178 -4.12 17.57 13.49
N SER A 179 -2.99 18.26 13.33
CA SER A 179 -2.06 17.93 12.26
C SER A 179 -1.44 16.55 12.48
N ILE A 180 -1.37 15.73 11.44
CA ILE A 180 -0.80 14.37 11.47
C ILE A 180 0.43 14.36 10.56
N HIS A 181 1.61 14.05 11.11
CA HIS A 181 2.88 14.04 10.38
C HIS A 181 3.10 15.30 9.51
N SER A 182 2.93 16.48 10.13
CA SER A 182 3.05 17.81 9.49
C SER A 182 1.97 18.14 8.45
N LEU A 183 0.96 17.29 8.26
CA LEU A 183 -0.17 17.54 7.38
C LEU A 183 -1.37 18.06 8.20
N PRO A 184 -1.88 19.26 7.90
CA PRO A 184 -3.08 19.80 8.53
C PRO A 184 -4.32 18.93 8.30
N ALA A 185 -5.16 18.80 9.32
CA ALA A 185 -6.37 17.97 9.25
C ALA A 185 -7.37 18.46 8.20
N ASP A 186 -7.48 19.77 7.96
CA ASP A 186 -8.32 20.34 6.90
C ASP A 186 -7.86 19.89 5.52
N LEU A 187 -6.55 19.94 5.23
CA LEU A 187 -5.97 19.42 3.98
C LEU A 187 -6.27 17.93 3.80
N LEU A 188 -6.07 17.13 4.85
CA LEU A 188 -6.34 15.69 4.84
C LEU A 188 -7.84 15.41 4.59
N ASN A 189 -8.73 16.13 5.29
CA ASN A 189 -10.18 15.99 5.13
C ASN A 189 -10.66 16.42 3.74
N SER A 190 -10.11 17.49 3.16
CA SER A 190 -10.40 17.88 1.78
C SER A 190 -10.03 16.77 0.80
N ALA A 191 -8.86 16.14 0.97
CA ALA A 191 -8.40 15.06 0.10
C ALA A 191 -9.30 13.82 0.10
N LEU A 192 -9.96 13.51 1.24
CA LEU A 192 -10.84 12.34 1.34
C LEU A 192 -12.01 12.38 0.35
N THR A 193 -12.51 13.57 0.02
CA THR A 193 -13.73 13.73 -0.81
C THR A 193 -13.47 14.35 -2.18
N GLU A 194 -12.26 14.86 -2.43
CA GLU A 194 -11.89 15.54 -3.68
C GLU A 194 -11.99 14.63 -4.91
N ARG A 195 -12.70 15.11 -5.94
CA ARG A 195 -12.98 14.39 -7.20
C ARG A 195 -12.39 15.07 -8.43
N SER A 196 -11.99 16.33 -8.32
CA SER A 196 -11.33 17.09 -9.37
C SER A 196 -9.86 16.67 -9.48
N PRO A 197 -9.41 16.18 -10.65
CA PRO A 197 -8.00 15.87 -10.86
C PRO A 197 -7.09 17.08 -10.62
N ARG A 198 -7.55 18.28 -10.97
CA ARG A 198 -6.79 19.52 -10.77
C ARG A 198 -6.58 19.80 -9.29
N GLU A 199 -7.63 19.73 -8.49
CA GLU A 199 -7.52 20.00 -7.05
C GLU A 199 -6.80 18.88 -6.30
N ALA A 200 -6.96 17.63 -6.73
CA ALA A 200 -6.17 16.52 -6.19
C ALA A 200 -4.66 16.73 -6.37
N ILE A 201 -4.23 17.24 -7.53
CA ILE A 201 -2.84 17.63 -7.77
C ILE A 201 -2.44 18.81 -6.87
N THR A 202 -3.30 19.82 -6.72
CA THR A 202 -3.06 20.95 -5.80
C THR A 202 -2.80 20.46 -4.38
N LEU A 203 -3.68 19.60 -3.84
CA LEU A 203 -3.56 19.02 -2.50
C LEU A 203 -2.28 18.19 -2.35
N ALA A 204 -1.96 17.35 -3.35
CA ALA A 204 -0.72 16.57 -3.37
C ALA A 204 0.53 17.46 -3.32
N VAL A 205 0.55 18.55 -4.10
CA VAL A 205 1.67 19.50 -4.11
C VAL A 205 1.77 20.25 -2.77
N GLN A 206 0.64 20.64 -2.17
CA GLN A 206 0.63 21.28 -0.85
C GLN A 206 1.17 20.34 0.22
N ALA A 207 0.69 19.09 0.26
CA ALA A 207 1.16 18.07 1.19
C ALA A 207 2.68 17.83 1.05
N ALA A 208 3.17 17.68 -0.18
CA ALA A 208 4.59 17.47 -0.44
C ALA A 208 5.46 18.65 0.03
N LYS A 209 4.99 19.90 -0.14
CA LYS A 209 5.69 21.08 0.39
C LYS A 209 5.76 21.07 1.91
N LEU A 210 4.64 20.81 2.58
CA LEU A 210 4.57 20.78 4.05
C LEU A 210 5.50 19.73 4.64
N VAL A 211 5.54 18.53 4.07
CA VAL A 211 6.45 17.45 4.50
C VAL A 211 7.90 17.83 4.29
N ARG A 212 8.24 18.42 3.14
CA ARG A 212 9.62 18.85 2.86
C ARG A 212 10.07 19.96 3.82
N ASP A 213 9.21 20.94 4.07
CA ASP A 213 9.55 22.10 4.89
C ASP A 213 9.69 21.70 6.38
N SER A 214 8.96 20.67 6.84
CA SER A 214 9.12 20.13 8.20
C SER A 214 10.41 19.32 8.39
N GLN A 215 10.87 18.61 7.36
CA GLN A 215 12.15 17.89 7.39
C GLN A 215 13.37 18.82 7.37
N GLN A 216 13.25 20.02 6.80
CA GLN A 216 14.34 21.02 6.78
C GLN A 216 14.49 21.82 8.07
N SER A 217 13.51 21.73 8.97
CA SER A 217 13.47 22.46 10.24
C SER A 217 14.05 21.66 11.43
N LEU A 218 14.58 20.46 11.16
CA LEU A 218 15.24 19.54 12.11
C LEU A 218 16.75 19.55 11.89
#